data_AF-A0AAJ2GH60-F1
#
_entry.id   AF-A0AAJ2GH60-F1
#
_cell.length_a   1.000
_cell.length_b   1.000
_cell.length_c   1.000
_cell.angle_alpha   90.00
_cell.angle_beta   90.00
_cell.angle_gamma   90.00
#
_symmetry.space_group_name_H-M   'P 1'
#
loop_
_entity.id
_entity.type
_entity.pdbx_description
1 polymer ?
#
loop_
_entity_poly.entity_id
_entity_poly.type
_entity_poly.pdbx_seq_one_letter_code
_entity_poly.pdbx_strand_id
1 'polypeptide(L)'
;MRTPFDTAQRVQQRAVETVRVAISVEVERHSLIERESDSLTQSVARERAVGHAVGWLTTDAWLARMRAERERLQHEARSVETRLATLRAQAAEAYGSMRVIDGAVDRHRDEMARAQEASEQGRLDDIAAARLARSRVAGR
;
A
#
# COMPACT_ATOMS: atom_id res chain seq x y z
N MET A 1 -24.86 9.48 -2.47
CA MET A 1 -24.79 10.14 -1.15
C MET A 1 -23.36 10.55 -0.89
N ARG A 2 -23.13 11.80 -0.51
CA ARG A 2 -21.81 12.30 -0.10
C ARG A 2 -21.73 12.14 1.42
N THR A 3 -20.84 11.29 1.94
CA THR A 3 -20.70 11.12 3.39
C THR A 3 -19.71 12.15 3.95
N PRO A 4 -19.78 12.50 5.25
CA PRO A 4 -18.79 13.38 5.89
C PRO A 4 -17.34 12.86 5.75
N PHE A 5 -17.18 11.56 5.50
CA PHE A 5 -15.89 10.87 5.43
C PHE A 5 -15.29 10.80 4.02
N ASP A 6 -16.01 11.20 2.97
CA ASP A 6 -15.57 11.06 1.57
C ASP A 6 -14.22 11.75 1.27
N THR A 7 -13.95 12.87 1.94
CA THR A 7 -12.67 13.59 1.80
C THR A 7 -11.56 12.80 2.48
N ALA A 8 -11.83 12.26 3.68
CA ALA A 8 -10.87 11.50 4.45
C ALA A 8 -10.53 10.15 3.77
N GLN A 9 -11.52 9.45 3.22
CA GLN A 9 -11.30 8.25 2.39
C GLN A 9 -10.42 8.54 1.17
N ARG A 10 -10.70 9.64 0.44
CA ARG A 10 -9.87 10.03 -0.71
C ARG A 10 -8.42 10.34 -0.34
N VAL A 11 -8.20 10.97 0.80
CA VAL A 11 -6.85 11.24 1.31
C VAL A 11 -6.12 9.94 1.63
N GLN A 12 -6.76 9.01 2.36
CA GLN A 12 -6.14 7.74 2.70
C GLN A 12 -5.89 6.85 1.49
N GLN A 13 -6.82 6.82 0.53
CA GLN A 13 -6.64 6.07 -0.71
C GLN A 13 -5.43 6.57 -1.51
N ARG A 14 -5.22 7.90 -1.55
CA ARG A 14 -4.03 8.49 -2.17
C ARG A 14 -2.75 8.15 -1.39
N ALA A 15 -2.79 8.14 -0.06
CA ALA A 15 -1.66 7.75 0.76
C ALA A 15 -1.24 6.29 0.49
N VAL A 16 -2.20 5.37 0.48
CA VAL A 16 -1.98 3.95 0.13
C VAL A 16 -1.40 3.82 -1.28
N GLU A 17 -1.98 4.52 -2.26
CA GLU A 17 -1.48 4.49 -3.64
C GLU A 17 -0.04 4.98 -3.75
N THR A 18 0.29 6.06 -3.05
CA THR A 18 1.62 6.66 -3.05
C THR A 18 2.66 5.68 -2.53
N VAL A 19 2.38 5.04 -1.39
CA VAL A 19 3.30 4.05 -0.81
C VAL A 19 3.40 2.80 -1.70
N ARG A 20 2.29 2.36 -2.30
CA ARG A 20 2.29 1.24 -3.26
C ARG A 20 3.22 1.50 -4.44
N VAL A 21 3.11 2.66 -5.07
CA VAL A 21 3.96 3.06 -6.19
C VAL A 21 5.43 3.12 -5.75
N ALA A 22 5.72 3.72 -4.59
CA ALA A 22 7.08 3.80 -4.07
C ALA A 22 7.70 2.42 -3.81
N ILE A 23 6.92 1.47 -3.26
CA ILE A 23 7.37 0.08 -3.08
C ILE A 23 7.69 -0.56 -4.42
N SER A 24 6.82 -0.42 -5.43
CA SER A 24 7.06 -0.99 -6.76
C SER A 24 8.36 -0.49 -7.39
N VAL A 25 8.65 0.80 -7.26
CA VAL A 25 9.90 1.40 -7.77
C VAL A 25 11.14 0.81 -7.07
N GLU A 26 11.11 0.68 -5.74
CA GLU A 26 12.25 0.11 -5.00
C GLU A 26 12.40 -1.39 -5.25
N VAL A 27 11.31 -2.13 -5.49
CA VAL A 27 11.37 -3.55 -5.92
C VAL A 27 12.02 -3.67 -7.29
N GLU A 28 11.64 -2.82 -8.25
CA GLU A 28 12.26 -2.82 -9.58
C GLU A 28 13.75 -2.49 -9.50
N ARG A 29 14.12 -1.52 -8.65
CA ARG A 29 15.52 -1.17 -8.39
C ARG A 29 16.29 -2.34 -7.77
N HIS A 30 15.71 -3.06 -6.82
CA HIS A 30 16.32 -4.25 -6.24
C HIS A 30 16.60 -5.30 -7.33
N SER A 31 15.62 -5.61 -8.17
CA SER A 31 15.75 -6.55 -9.28
C SER A 31 16.79 -6.11 -10.33
N LEU A 32 17.03 -4.81 -10.51
CA LEU A 32 18.12 -4.31 -11.35
C LEU A 32 19.48 -4.59 -10.73
N ILE A 33 19.63 -4.29 -9.43
CA ILE A 33 20.89 -4.55 -8.68
C ILE A 33 21.22 -6.04 -8.67
N GLU A 34 20.24 -6.93 -8.49
CA GLU A 34 20.45 -8.37 -8.56
C GLU A 34 20.98 -8.80 -9.94
N ARG A 35 20.35 -8.34 -11.02
CA ARG A 35 20.80 -8.62 -12.39
C ARG A 35 22.21 -8.09 -12.68
N GLU A 36 22.53 -6.89 -12.18
CA GLU A 36 23.88 -6.33 -12.30
C GLU A 36 24.90 -7.15 -11.51
N SER A 37 24.55 -7.61 -10.31
CA SER A 37 25.41 -8.47 -9.47
C SER A 37 25.69 -9.82 -10.13
N ASP A 38 24.68 -10.44 -10.73
CA ASP A 38 24.81 -11.68 -11.48
C ASP A 38 25.71 -11.50 -12.72
N SER A 39 25.48 -10.42 -13.48
CA SER A 39 26.31 -10.07 -14.64
C SER A 39 27.77 -9.82 -14.26
N LEU A 40 28.00 -9.13 -13.14
CA LEU A 40 29.33 -8.88 -12.58
C LEU A 40 30.02 -10.21 -12.23
N THR A 41 29.30 -11.11 -11.55
CA THR A 41 29.79 -12.43 -11.15
C THR A 41 30.18 -13.28 -12.35
N GLN A 42 29.35 -13.31 -13.39
CA GLN A 42 29.64 -14.01 -14.63
C GLN A 42 30.85 -13.41 -15.36
N SER A 43 30.97 -12.08 -15.36
CA SER A 43 32.11 -11.40 -15.98
C SER A 43 33.43 -11.72 -15.27
N VAL A 44 33.43 -11.74 -13.93
CA VAL A 44 34.59 -12.17 -13.13
C VAL A 44 34.95 -13.62 -13.39
N ALA A 45 33.97 -14.52 -13.51
CA ALA A 45 34.22 -15.92 -13.81
C ALA A 45 34.87 -16.10 -15.20
N ARG A 46 34.35 -15.40 -16.23
CA ARG A 46 34.91 -15.41 -17.59
C ARG A 46 36.34 -14.91 -17.61
N GLU A 47 36.60 -13.76 -16.98
CA GLU A 47 37.93 -13.15 -16.99
C GLU A 47 38.97 -14.04 -16.27
N ARG A 48 38.59 -14.67 -15.15
CA ARG A 48 39.46 -15.63 -14.47
C ARG A 48 39.79 -16.83 -15.35
N ALA A 49 38.83 -17.36 -16.10
CA ALA A 49 39.06 -18.46 -17.03
C ALA A 49 40.07 -18.09 -18.13
N VAL A 50 39.97 -16.86 -18.67
CA VAL A 50 40.92 -16.34 -19.67
C VAL A 50 42.31 -16.13 -19.07
N GLY A 51 42.40 -15.52 -17.88
CA GLY A 51 43.68 -15.32 -17.19
C GLY A 51 44.39 -16.62 -16.85
N HIS A 52 43.65 -17.68 -16.49
CA HIS A 52 44.22 -19.02 -16.31
C HIS A 52 44.75 -19.63 -17.61
N ALA A 53 44.09 -19.38 -18.74
CA ALA A 53 44.53 -19.84 -20.05
C ALA A 53 45.73 -19.06 -20.59
N VAL A 54 45.88 -17.79 -20.20
CA VAL A 54 46.90 -16.85 -20.71
C VAL A 54 47.67 -16.21 -19.56
N GLY A 55 48.60 -16.98 -18.98
CA GLY A 55 49.31 -16.62 -17.73
C GLY A 55 50.21 -15.37 -17.76
N TRP A 56 50.38 -14.71 -18.90
CA TRP A 56 51.10 -13.44 -19.03
C TRP A 56 50.17 -12.21 -19.02
N LEU A 57 48.85 -12.41 -19.06
CA LEU A 57 47.87 -11.30 -19.03
C LEU A 57 47.67 -10.82 -17.58
N THR A 58 48.09 -9.60 -17.28
CA THR A 58 47.88 -9.00 -15.95
C THR A 58 46.44 -8.52 -15.77
N THR A 59 45.73 -9.10 -14.81
CA THR A 59 44.29 -8.84 -14.58
C THR A 59 44.00 -8.07 -13.28
N ASP A 60 45.03 -7.70 -12.52
CA ASP A 60 44.86 -7.18 -11.16
C ASP A 60 44.09 -5.86 -11.08
N ALA A 61 44.38 -4.92 -11.97
CA ALA A 61 43.68 -3.63 -12.01
C ALA A 61 42.20 -3.79 -12.38
N TRP A 62 41.89 -4.74 -13.25
CA TRP A 62 40.51 -5.08 -13.61
C TRP A 62 39.80 -5.74 -12.43
N LEU A 63 40.43 -6.73 -11.78
CA LEU A 63 39.87 -7.39 -10.59
C LEU A 63 39.63 -6.42 -9.44
N ALA A 64 40.52 -5.45 -9.22
CA ALA A 64 40.34 -4.40 -8.23
C ALA A 64 39.10 -3.54 -8.52
N ARG A 65 38.90 -3.15 -9.78
CA ARG A 65 37.70 -2.42 -10.23
C ARG A 65 36.43 -3.23 -10.00
N MET A 66 36.45 -4.52 -10.31
CA MET A 66 35.29 -5.40 -10.13
C MET A 66 34.95 -5.62 -8.65
N ARG A 67 35.94 -5.62 -7.75
CA ARG A 67 35.70 -5.64 -6.30
C ARG A 67 35.02 -4.36 -5.83
N ALA A 68 35.52 -3.20 -6.26
CA ALA A 68 34.91 -1.91 -5.94
C ALA A 68 33.45 -1.84 -6.45
N GLU A 69 33.20 -2.34 -7.66
CA GLU A 69 31.85 -2.39 -8.23
C GLU A 69 30.93 -3.33 -7.45
N ARG A 70 31.44 -4.50 -7.02
CA ARG A 70 30.68 -5.40 -6.14
C ARG A 70 30.33 -4.73 -4.82
N GLU A 71 31.26 -4.02 -4.20
CA GLU A 71 31.04 -3.29 -2.95
C GLU A 71 29.99 -2.19 -3.13
N ARG A 72 30.05 -1.46 -4.26
CA ARG A 72 29.04 -0.46 -4.64
C ARG A 72 27.65 -1.08 -4.72
N LEU A 73 27.50 -2.18 -5.47
CA LEU A 73 26.21 -2.89 -5.61
C LEU A 73 25.70 -3.42 -4.28
N GLN A 74 26.58 -3.96 -3.42
CA GLN A 74 26.20 -4.42 -2.07
C GLN A 74 25.77 -3.29 -1.15
N HIS A 75 26.38 -2.11 -1.28
CA HIS A 75 25.95 -0.93 -0.53
C HIS A 75 24.59 -0.44 -1.03
N GLU A 76 24.39 -0.42 -2.35
CA GLU A 76 23.13 -0.03 -2.95
C GLU A 76 21.99 -0.98 -2.59
N ALA A 77 22.23 -2.29 -2.62
CA ALA A 77 21.27 -3.32 -2.20
C ALA A 77 20.79 -3.09 -0.76
N ARG A 78 21.73 -2.87 0.18
CA ARG A 78 21.41 -2.58 1.60
C ARG A 78 20.58 -1.29 1.76
N SER A 79 20.87 -0.27 0.94
CA SER A 79 20.10 0.98 0.94
C SER A 79 18.67 0.76 0.47
N VAL A 80 18.48 0.00 -0.61
CA VAL A 80 17.16 -0.37 -1.14
C VAL A 80 16.39 -1.23 -0.13
N GLU A 81 17.03 -2.21 0.51
CA GLU A 81 16.41 -3.03 1.55
C GLU A 81 15.92 -2.20 2.74
N THR A 82 16.76 -1.27 3.22
CA THR A 82 16.40 -0.35 4.30
C THR A 82 15.21 0.52 3.89
N ARG A 83 15.21 1.01 2.65
CA ARG A 83 14.12 1.83 2.13
C ARG A 83 12.83 1.03 1.98
N LEU A 84 12.89 -0.20 1.50
CA LEU A 84 11.75 -1.12 1.45
C LEU A 84 11.19 -1.43 2.83
N ALA A 85 12.03 -1.60 3.85
CA ALA A 85 11.57 -1.80 5.22
C ALA A 85 10.77 -0.59 5.73
N THR A 86 11.28 0.63 5.51
CA THR A 86 10.58 1.87 5.85
C THR A 86 9.25 2.01 5.09
N LEU A 87 9.25 1.75 3.79
CA LEU A 87 8.04 1.82 2.97
C LEU A 87 6.98 0.79 3.40
N ARG A 88 7.39 -0.42 3.80
CA ARG A 88 6.48 -1.43 4.34
C ARG A 88 5.84 -1.00 5.65
N ALA A 89 6.60 -0.35 6.54
CA ALA A 89 6.05 0.22 7.77
C ALA A 89 5.03 1.33 7.45
N GLN A 90 5.37 2.25 6.54
CA GLN A 90 4.46 3.30 6.07
C GLN A 90 3.19 2.71 5.41
N ALA A 91 3.33 1.61 4.67
CA ALA A 91 2.21 0.92 4.07
C ALA A 91 1.27 0.38 5.16
N ALA A 92 1.82 -0.29 6.17
CA ALA A 92 1.05 -0.82 7.29
C ALA A 92 0.24 0.29 8.00
N GLU A 93 0.87 1.45 8.24
CA GLU A 93 0.21 2.63 8.82
C GLU A 93 -0.91 3.20 7.93
N ALA A 94 -0.65 3.34 6.63
CA ALA A 94 -1.62 3.86 5.66
C ALA A 94 -2.83 2.92 5.51
N TYR A 95 -2.59 1.60 5.42
CA TYR A 95 -3.65 0.60 5.37
C TYR A 95 -4.45 0.56 6.68
N GLY A 96 -3.77 0.64 7.84
CA GLY A 96 -4.44 0.72 9.13
C GLY A 96 -5.36 1.94 9.24
N SER A 97 -4.86 3.11 8.85
CA SER A 97 -5.64 4.36 8.83
C SER A 97 -6.85 4.27 7.90
N MET A 98 -6.67 3.72 6.70
CA MET A 98 -7.77 3.50 5.74
C MET A 98 -8.85 2.60 6.34
N ARG A 99 -8.47 1.47 6.97
CA ARG A 99 -9.41 0.53 7.60
C ARG A 99 -10.20 1.15 8.73
N VAL A 100 -9.60 2.03 9.52
CA VAL A 100 -10.31 2.78 10.58
C VAL A 100 -11.39 3.68 9.98
N ILE A 101 -11.08 4.39 8.89
CA ILE A 101 -12.04 5.26 8.21
C ILE A 101 -13.17 4.45 7.57
N ASP A 102 -12.86 3.36 6.89
CA ASP A 102 -13.87 2.49 6.29
C ASP A 102 -14.84 1.96 7.36
N GLY A 103 -14.33 1.54 8.51
CA GLY A 103 -15.18 1.14 9.64
C GLY A 103 -16.05 2.28 10.20
N ALA A 104 -15.57 3.53 10.18
CA ALA A 104 -16.39 4.68 10.56
C ALA A 104 -17.49 4.99 9.55
N VAL A 105 -17.19 4.81 8.25
CA VAL A 105 -18.18 4.96 7.16
C VAL A 105 -19.27 3.91 7.27
N ASP A 106 -18.91 2.66 7.52
CA ASP A 106 -19.89 1.58 7.64
C ASP A 106 -20.79 1.79 8.86
N ARG A 107 -20.23 2.15 10.02
CA ARG A 107 -21.04 2.53 11.19
C ARG A 107 -22.00 3.67 10.90
N HIS A 108 -21.54 4.71 10.19
CA HIS A 108 -22.39 5.84 9.83
C HIS A 108 -23.53 5.42 8.89
N ARG A 109 -23.26 4.52 7.94
CA ARG A 109 -24.30 3.97 7.05
C ARG A 109 -25.35 3.18 7.85
N ASP A 110 -24.91 2.36 8.80
CA ASP A 110 -25.81 1.58 9.66
C ASP A 110 -26.67 2.48 10.58
N GLU A 111 -26.10 3.56 11.10
CA GLU A 111 -26.82 4.57 11.87
C GLU A 111 -27.87 5.29 11.01
N MET A 112 -27.53 5.62 9.76
CA MET A 112 -28.46 6.28 8.84
C MET A 112 -29.59 5.36 8.38
N ALA A 113 -29.30 4.08 8.12
CA ALA A 113 -30.31 3.08 7.83
C ALA A 113 -31.31 2.95 8.99
N ARG A 114 -30.81 2.79 10.22
CA ARG A 114 -31.65 2.71 11.43
C ARG A 114 -32.48 3.97 11.67
N ALA A 115 -31.89 5.15 11.49
CA ALA A 115 -32.62 6.41 11.63
C ALA A 115 -33.75 6.56 10.58
N GLN A 116 -33.51 6.09 9.37
CA GLN A 116 -34.51 6.10 8.30
C GLN A 116 -35.66 5.13 8.59
N GLU A 117 -35.35 3.91 9.03
CA GLU A 117 -36.36 2.92 9.46
C GLU A 117 -37.20 3.43 10.63
N ALA A 118 -36.56 4.01 11.66
CA ALA A 118 -37.25 4.57 12.81
C ALA A 118 -38.17 5.74 12.43
N SER A 119 -37.74 6.59 11.49
CA SER A 119 -38.55 7.68 10.95
C SER A 119 -39.78 7.16 10.19
N GLU A 120 -39.61 6.13 9.36
CA GLU A 120 -40.70 5.51 8.62
C GLU A 120 -41.73 4.86 9.54
N GLN A 121 -41.27 4.12 10.55
CA GLN A 121 -42.13 3.53 11.58
C GLN A 121 -42.89 4.59 12.38
N GLY A 122 -42.21 5.63 12.86
CA GLY A 122 -42.87 6.72 13.59
C GLY A 122 -43.97 7.39 12.76
N ARG A 123 -43.74 7.57 11.45
CA ARG A 123 -44.74 8.12 10.54
C ARG A 123 -45.96 7.21 10.36
N LEU A 124 -45.76 5.88 10.32
CA LEU A 124 -46.85 4.90 10.25
C LEU A 124 -47.66 4.87 11.55
N ASP A 125 -46.98 4.93 12.70
CA ASP A 125 -47.61 4.97 14.02
C ASP A 125 -48.46 6.23 14.21
N ASP A 126 -47.95 7.40 13.79
CA ASP A 126 -48.69 8.66 13.81
C ASP A 126 -49.98 8.58 12.96
N ILE A 127 -49.90 7.98 11.77
CA ILE A 127 -51.06 7.78 10.90
C ILE A 127 -52.07 6.84 11.56
N ALA A 128 -51.61 5.75 12.18
CA ALA A 128 -52.45 4.79 12.87
C ALA A 128 -53.15 5.42 14.08
N ALA A 129 -52.41 6.16 14.91
CA ALA A 129 -52.92 6.90 16.06
C ALA A 129 -53.97 7.93 15.64
N ALA A 130 -53.71 8.70 14.57
CA ALA A 130 -54.67 9.66 14.04
C ALA A 130 -55.96 9.00 13.53
N ARG A 131 -55.88 7.82 12.89
CA ARG A 131 -57.06 7.05 12.48
C ARG A 131 -57.88 6.57 13.67
N LEU A 132 -57.21 6.02 14.69
CA LEU A 132 -57.85 5.55 15.92
C LEU A 132 -58.53 6.70 16.69
N ALA A 133 -57.89 7.87 16.76
CA ALA A 133 -58.46 9.06 17.39
C ALA A 133 -59.75 9.50 16.66
N ARG A 134 -59.74 9.53 15.33
CA ARG A 134 -60.94 9.88 14.54
C ARG A 134 -62.07 8.87 14.72
N SER A 135 -61.79 7.57 14.74
CA SER A 135 -62.83 6.55 14.93
C SER A 135 -63.48 6.63 16.32
N ARG A 136 -62.71 7.00 17.35
CA ARG A 136 -63.24 7.22 18.72
C ARG A 136 -64.13 8.46 18.82
N VAL A 137 -63.84 9.51 18.05
CA VAL A 137 -64.67 10.72 18.00
C VAL A 137 -65.98 10.47 17.24
N ALA A 138 -65.95 9.69 16.15
CA ALA A 138 -67.14 9.39 15.35
C ALA A 138 -68.09 8.35 15.96
N GLY A 139 -67.65 7.59 16.97
CA GLY A 139 -68.47 6.63 17.71
C GLY A 139 -69.16 7.18 18.97
N ARG A 140 -69.05 8.48 19.22
CA ARG A 140 -69.84 9.23 20.21
C ARG A 140 -70.91 10.05 19.50
#